data_AF-A0A518FUZ9-F1
#
_entry.id   AF-A0A518FUZ9-F1
#
_cell.length_a   1.000
_cell.length_b   1.000
_cell.length_c   1.000
_cell.angle_alpha   90.00
_cell.angle_beta   90.00
_cell.angle_gamma   90.00
#
_symmetry.space_group_name_H-M   'P 1'
#
loop_
_entity.id
_entity.type
_entity.pdbx_description
1 polymer ?
#
loop_
_entity_poly.entity_id
_entity_poly.type
_entity_poly.pdbx_seq_one_letter_code
_entity_poly.pdbx_strand_id
1 'polypeptide(L)'
;MCRWMMLMLLWSASCLAGEPVFDAIDYQSPQKYLGIPDSVGNQSQIVAQARKLKADQDQQTVANVLDWMNSNLKCQTDLAYNWRNYDTVIRDGCYGSCADYAIVCGALLRGAGIPAVWVKTMDVSWIQDFKQGRPFQSWSGHVFLEIYLDKKWVLLDPGARQLYPRYSTGARILPGNRFAYHKGNDPRAMVMSLQWEEWKQQTRDYFTQLDLSLLPVDVKSRVSLRSANSKGKECYVIGNSPYYQRMTKMAREQGFHYIQSFNSGFDQYLPRARGRSLYIETHDGQPLVKQEVLEKYFPGAFSGVEKGQIKVDGTHIIFVDFSKEKVSEAESEKTLKQRVQILEEQVKVLQEQLKVLLKKDPDAR
;
A
#
# COMPACT_ATOMS: atom_id res chain seq x y z
N MET A 1 60.88 -16.35 -30.18
CA MET A 1 59.90 -16.83 -29.20
C MET A 1 59.35 -15.62 -28.44
N CYS A 2 58.19 -15.09 -28.82
CA CYS A 2 57.56 -13.98 -28.08
C CYS A 2 56.10 -14.36 -27.82
N ARG A 3 55.81 -14.66 -26.56
CA ARG A 3 54.51 -15.09 -26.04
C ARG A 3 53.50 -13.95 -26.18
N TRP A 4 52.52 -14.12 -27.06
CA TRP A 4 51.26 -13.39 -26.99
C TRP A 4 50.34 -14.13 -26.03
N MET A 5 50.15 -13.56 -24.84
CA MET A 5 49.14 -14.02 -23.88
C MET A 5 47.98 -13.03 -23.95
N MET A 6 46.98 -13.33 -24.78
CA MET A 6 45.69 -12.63 -24.78
C MET A 6 44.97 -12.98 -23.48
N LEU A 7 44.89 -12.03 -22.54
CA LEU A 7 43.89 -12.06 -21.48
C LEU A 7 42.54 -11.64 -22.09
N MET A 8 41.68 -12.62 -22.36
CA MET A 8 40.25 -12.42 -22.54
C MET A 8 39.64 -12.05 -21.18
N LEU A 9 39.49 -10.75 -20.92
CA LEU A 9 38.61 -10.25 -19.86
C LEU A 9 37.17 -10.51 -20.29
N LEU A 10 36.61 -11.62 -19.81
CA LEU A 10 35.17 -11.84 -19.78
C LEU A 10 34.56 -10.77 -18.86
N TRP A 11 34.11 -9.66 -19.45
CA TRP A 11 33.12 -8.79 -18.84
C TRP A 11 31.83 -9.59 -18.72
N SER A 12 31.67 -10.29 -17.60
CA SER A 12 30.34 -10.61 -17.09
C SER A 12 29.65 -9.28 -16.84
N ALA A 13 28.83 -8.83 -17.79
CA ALA A 13 27.80 -7.84 -17.54
C ALA A 13 26.80 -8.45 -16.56
N SER A 14 27.16 -8.46 -15.28
CA SER A 14 26.18 -8.47 -14.21
C SER A 14 25.37 -7.20 -14.44
N CYS A 15 24.18 -7.33 -15.05
CA CYS A 15 23.19 -6.27 -15.11
C CYS A 15 22.82 -5.92 -13.67
N LEU A 16 23.63 -5.08 -13.04
CA LEU A 16 23.32 -4.47 -11.76
C LEU A 16 22.00 -3.74 -11.97
N ALA A 17 21.00 -4.08 -11.15
CA ALA A 17 19.80 -3.28 -11.03
C ALA A 17 20.21 -1.81 -10.87
N GLY A 18 19.64 -0.91 -11.67
CA GLY A 18 20.00 0.51 -11.62
C GLY A 18 19.91 1.04 -10.20
N GLU A 19 20.91 1.81 -9.77
CA GLU A 19 20.92 2.38 -8.43
C GLU A 19 19.66 3.23 -8.18
N PRO A 20 19.05 3.18 -6.97
CA PRO A 20 17.91 4.03 -6.66
C PRO A 20 18.24 5.52 -6.79
N VAL A 21 17.49 6.23 -7.64
CA VAL A 21 17.65 7.68 -7.82
C VAL A 21 16.38 8.43 -7.42
N PHE A 22 16.49 9.35 -6.47
CA PHE A 22 15.36 10.17 -6.02
C PHE A 22 15.09 11.37 -6.95
N ASP A 23 16.15 12.00 -7.45
CA ASP A 23 16.10 13.27 -8.20
C ASP A 23 16.12 13.08 -9.73
N ALA A 24 15.77 11.89 -10.24
CA ALA A 24 15.82 11.56 -11.67
C ALA A 24 14.70 12.17 -12.53
N ILE A 25 13.73 12.84 -11.91
CA ILE A 25 12.50 13.27 -12.57
C ILE A 25 12.63 14.72 -13.06
N ASP A 26 12.45 14.92 -14.36
CA ASP A 26 12.30 16.22 -15.01
C ASP A 26 10.86 16.73 -14.83
N TYR A 27 10.61 17.33 -13.67
CA TYR A 27 9.29 17.89 -13.33
C TYR A 27 8.83 19.03 -14.27
N GLN A 28 9.72 19.60 -15.08
CA GLN A 28 9.38 20.67 -16.04
C GLN A 28 8.77 20.13 -17.33
N SER A 29 8.95 18.84 -17.62
CA SER A 29 8.45 18.18 -18.83
C SER A 29 7.47 17.05 -18.51
N PRO A 30 6.31 17.33 -17.89
CA PRO A 30 5.38 16.30 -17.42
C PRO A 30 4.93 15.34 -18.53
N GLN A 31 4.83 15.81 -19.77
CA GLN A 31 4.42 14.99 -20.91
C GLN A 31 5.34 13.79 -21.19
N LYS A 32 6.60 13.83 -20.74
CA LYS A 32 7.52 12.67 -20.82
C LYS A 32 7.02 11.46 -20.03
N TYR A 33 6.16 11.68 -19.03
CA TYR A 33 5.62 10.66 -18.13
C TYR A 33 4.22 10.21 -18.52
N LEU A 34 3.80 10.43 -19.77
CA LEU A 34 2.62 9.81 -20.37
C LEU A 34 2.92 8.45 -21.00
N GLY A 35 4.17 8.19 -21.38
CA GLY A 35 4.57 6.95 -22.02
C GLY A 35 4.26 5.75 -21.13
N ILE A 36 3.74 4.67 -21.72
CA ILE A 36 3.49 3.39 -21.04
C ILE A 36 4.54 2.41 -21.56
N PRO A 37 5.59 2.11 -20.77
CA PRO A 37 6.59 1.11 -21.16
C PRO A 37 5.95 -0.28 -21.34
N ASP A 38 6.51 -1.10 -22.24
CA ASP A 38 6.03 -2.48 -22.47
C ASP A 38 6.05 -3.35 -21.21
N SER A 39 6.98 -3.05 -20.30
CA SER A 39 7.07 -3.69 -18.99
C SER A 39 5.80 -3.44 -18.16
N VAL A 40 5.17 -2.26 -18.27
CA VAL A 40 3.95 -1.89 -17.52
C VAL A 40 2.72 -2.58 -18.09
N GLY A 41 2.66 -2.85 -19.38
CA GLY A 41 1.58 -3.62 -20.02
C GLY A 41 1.25 -3.13 -21.42
N ASN A 42 0.25 -3.74 -22.05
CA ASN A 42 -0.15 -3.42 -23.41
C ASN A 42 -0.78 -2.01 -23.50
N GLN A 43 -0.04 -1.06 -24.08
CA GLN A 43 -0.46 0.33 -24.20
C GLN A 43 -1.86 0.49 -24.85
N SER A 44 -2.16 -0.26 -25.91
CA SER A 44 -3.45 -0.12 -26.60
C SER A 44 -4.63 -0.53 -25.71
N GLN A 45 -4.48 -1.61 -24.93
CA GLN A 45 -5.51 -2.09 -24.01
C GLN A 45 -5.67 -1.16 -22.81
N ILE A 46 -4.56 -0.65 -22.27
CA ILE A 46 -4.55 0.32 -21.18
C ILE A 46 -5.28 1.60 -21.61
N VAL A 47 -4.94 2.16 -22.78
CA VAL A 47 -5.59 3.38 -23.30
C VAL A 47 -7.08 3.15 -23.57
N ALA A 48 -7.46 1.99 -24.11
CA ALA A 48 -8.85 1.65 -24.36
C ALA A 48 -9.67 1.59 -23.06
N GLN A 49 -9.11 1.00 -22.00
CA GLN A 49 -9.76 0.96 -20.68
C GLN A 49 -9.79 2.36 -20.03
N ALA A 50 -8.67 3.07 -20.05
CA ALA A 50 -8.55 4.41 -19.47
C ALA A 50 -9.51 5.41 -20.12
N ARG A 51 -9.76 5.31 -21.44
CA ARG A 51 -10.75 6.14 -22.14
C ARG A 51 -12.15 6.04 -21.55
N LYS A 52 -12.56 4.86 -21.06
CA LYS A 52 -13.87 4.66 -20.42
C LYS A 52 -13.96 5.32 -19.04
N LEU A 53 -12.82 5.55 -18.40
CA LEU A 53 -12.70 6.12 -17.06
C LEU A 53 -12.41 7.63 -17.10
N LYS A 54 -11.95 8.13 -18.24
CA LYS A 54 -11.62 9.54 -18.46
C LYS A 54 -12.87 10.42 -18.36
N ALA A 55 -12.75 11.49 -17.58
CA ALA A 55 -13.71 12.56 -17.46
C ALA A 55 -13.11 13.88 -18.00
N ASP A 56 -13.93 14.92 -18.11
CA ASP A 56 -13.48 16.26 -18.54
C ASP A 56 -12.50 16.90 -17.55
N GLN A 57 -12.60 16.53 -16.27
CA GLN A 57 -11.73 17.00 -15.19
C GLN A 57 -10.78 15.89 -14.76
N ASP A 58 -9.47 16.17 -14.71
CA ASP A 58 -8.47 15.16 -14.36
C ASP A 58 -8.67 14.59 -12.95
N GLN A 59 -9.10 15.41 -11.98
CA GLN A 59 -9.43 14.95 -10.63
C GLN A 59 -10.56 13.93 -10.62
N GLN A 60 -11.58 14.12 -11.48
CA GLN A 60 -12.67 13.16 -11.62
C GLN A 60 -12.19 11.88 -12.31
N THR A 61 -11.28 11.98 -13.29
CA THR A 61 -10.62 10.82 -13.90
C THR A 61 -9.87 10.00 -12.84
N VAL A 62 -9.13 10.64 -11.93
CA VAL A 62 -8.46 9.96 -10.81
C VAL A 62 -9.47 9.22 -9.94
N ALA A 63 -10.58 9.88 -9.56
CA ALA A 63 -11.63 9.25 -8.77
C ALA A 63 -12.22 8.01 -9.48
N ASN A 64 -12.58 8.15 -10.76
CA ASN A 64 -13.12 7.07 -11.59
C ASN A 64 -12.17 5.87 -11.68
N VAL A 65 -10.86 6.11 -11.84
CA VAL A 65 -9.83 5.06 -11.87
C VAL A 65 -9.78 4.32 -10.53
N LEU A 66 -9.72 5.04 -9.41
CA LEU A 66 -9.66 4.44 -8.08
C LEU A 66 -10.95 3.65 -7.74
N ASP A 67 -12.12 4.18 -8.11
CA ASP A 67 -13.40 3.51 -7.91
C ASP A 67 -13.52 2.24 -8.75
N TRP A 68 -13.10 2.30 -10.02
CA TRP A 68 -13.07 1.14 -10.89
C TRP A 68 -12.14 0.07 -10.33
N MET A 69 -10.91 0.42 -9.97
CA MET A 69 -9.95 -0.53 -9.39
C MET A 69 -10.48 -1.16 -8.10
N ASN A 70 -11.05 -0.37 -7.20
CA ASN A 70 -11.64 -0.88 -5.95
C ASN A 70 -12.83 -1.82 -6.18
N SER A 71 -13.60 -1.60 -7.26
CA SER A 71 -14.78 -2.42 -7.58
C SER A 71 -14.42 -3.70 -8.34
N ASN A 72 -13.32 -3.70 -9.09
CA ASN A 72 -12.97 -4.77 -10.02
C ASN A 72 -11.76 -5.62 -9.57
N LEU A 73 -10.92 -5.12 -8.67
CA LEU A 73 -9.73 -5.83 -8.21
C LEU A 73 -9.86 -6.27 -6.76
N LYS A 74 -9.62 -7.55 -6.51
CA LYS A 74 -9.58 -8.13 -5.15
C LYS A 74 -8.16 -8.16 -4.60
N CYS A 75 -8.01 -8.00 -3.29
CA CYS A 75 -6.72 -8.17 -2.63
C CYS A 75 -6.40 -9.67 -2.48
N GLN A 76 -5.24 -10.11 -2.95
CA GLN A 76 -4.71 -11.48 -2.85
C GLN A 76 -3.22 -11.45 -2.49
N THR A 77 -2.92 -11.29 -1.20
CA THR A 77 -1.58 -10.98 -0.70
C THR A 77 -0.52 -12.06 -0.96
N ASP A 78 -0.93 -13.27 -1.30
CA ASP A 78 -0.05 -14.36 -1.74
C ASP A 78 0.66 -14.08 -3.08
N LEU A 79 0.15 -13.12 -3.86
CA LEU A 79 0.74 -12.71 -5.14
C LEU A 79 1.75 -11.54 -5.01
N ALA A 80 2.04 -11.07 -3.79
CA ALA A 80 2.77 -9.82 -3.53
C ALA A 80 4.24 -9.76 -4.00
N TYR A 81 4.85 -10.90 -4.38
CA TYR A 81 6.31 -11.05 -4.48
C TYR A 81 6.81 -11.56 -5.84
N ASN A 82 5.92 -11.65 -6.83
CA ASN A 82 6.28 -12.00 -8.21
C ASN A 82 5.94 -10.84 -9.14
N TRP A 83 6.76 -10.65 -10.18
CA TRP A 83 6.54 -9.56 -11.14
C TRP A 83 5.18 -9.72 -11.81
N ARG A 84 4.36 -8.67 -11.72
CA ARG A 84 3.06 -8.57 -12.38
C ARG A 84 2.92 -7.17 -12.95
N ASN A 85 2.52 -7.11 -14.21
CA ASN A 85 2.24 -5.87 -14.91
C ASN A 85 0.73 -5.62 -14.94
N TYR A 86 0.29 -4.53 -15.57
CA TYR A 86 -1.12 -4.19 -15.72
C TYR A 86 -1.93 -5.37 -16.30
N ASP A 87 -1.48 -5.95 -17.41
CA ASP A 87 -2.24 -6.99 -18.12
C ASP A 87 -2.48 -8.22 -17.23
N THR A 88 -1.47 -8.60 -16.45
CA THR A 88 -1.55 -9.71 -15.48
C THR A 88 -2.57 -9.41 -14.39
N VAL A 89 -2.47 -8.23 -13.76
CA VAL A 89 -3.37 -7.83 -12.67
C VAL A 89 -4.83 -7.75 -13.15
N ILE A 90 -5.07 -7.23 -14.37
CA ILE A 90 -6.42 -7.13 -14.93
C ILE A 90 -6.99 -8.49 -15.30
N ARG A 91 -6.20 -9.36 -15.95
CA ARG A 91 -6.64 -10.72 -16.32
C ARG A 91 -7.03 -11.53 -15.09
N ASP A 92 -6.23 -11.45 -14.03
CA ASP A 92 -6.44 -12.23 -12.81
C ASP A 92 -7.53 -11.60 -11.91
N GLY A 93 -7.88 -10.32 -12.14
CA GLY A 93 -8.90 -9.61 -11.36
C GLY A 93 -8.48 -9.34 -9.91
N CYS A 94 -7.17 -9.35 -9.62
CA CYS A 94 -6.64 -9.23 -8.26
C CYS A 94 -5.25 -8.57 -8.19
N TYR A 95 -5.01 -7.83 -7.11
CA TYR A 95 -3.71 -7.25 -6.77
C TYR A 95 -3.15 -7.92 -5.51
N GLY A 96 -1.83 -8.12 -5.46
CA GLY A 96 -1.15 -8.75 -4.33
C GLY A 96 -0.51 -7.78 -3.36
N SER A 97 -0.07 -6.61 -3.82
CA SER A 97 0.55 -5.61 -2.96
C SER A 97 0.27 -4.18 -3.39
N CYS A 98 0.77 -3.22 -2.61
CA CYS A 98 0.72 -1.80 -2.98
C CYS A 98 1.42 -1.51 -4.32
N ALA A 99 2.41 -2.32 -4.72
CA ALA A 99 3.08 -2.17 -6.00
C ALA A 99 2.17 -2.53 -7.18
N ASP A 100 1.45 -3.67 -7.12
CA ASP A 100 0.47 -4.04 -8.16
C ASP A 100 -0.59 -2.95 -8.34
N TYR A 101 -1.14 -2.50 -7.21
CA TYR A 101 -2.19 -1.48 -7.20
C TYR A 101 -1.67 -0.15 -7.77
N ALA A 102 -0.45 0.28 -7.40
CA ALA A 102 0.16 1.47 -7.94
C ALA A 102 0.50 1.34 -9.45
N ILE A 103 0.93 0.16 -9.92
CA ILE A 103 1.20 -0.10 -11.34
C ILE A 103 -0.08 0.09 -12.16
N VAL A 104 -1.18 -0.55 -11.75
CA VAL A 104 -2.45 -0.42 -12.46
C VAL A 104 -2.96 1.01 -12.46
N CYS A 105 -2.90 1.68 -11.30
CA CYS A 105 -3.34 3.07 -11.18
C CYS A 105 -2.52 3.99 -12.10
N GLY A 106 -1.19 3.90 -12.05
CA GLY A 106 -0.31 4.71 -12.89
C GLY A 106 -0.50 4.44 -14.38
N ALA A 107 -0.68 3.19 -14.77
CA ALA A 107 -0.96 2.80 -16.16
C ALA A 107 -2.26 3.44 -16.68
N LEU A 108 -3.36 3.31 -15.92
CA LEU A 108 -4.66 3.87 -16.30
C LEU A 108 -4.64 5.40 -16.36
N LEU A 109 -3.99 6.05 -15.40
CA LEU A 109 -3.87 7.51 -15.39
C LEU A 109 -3.08 8.01 -16.61
N ARG A 110 -1.94 7.39 -16.93
CA ARG A 110 -1.18 7.69 -18.14
C ARG A 110 -1.99 7.46 -19.41
N GLY A 111 -2.71 6.34 -19.48
CA GLY A 111 -3.61 6.04 -20.60
C GLY A 111 -4.75 7.04 -20.77
N ALA A 112 -5.16 7.71 -19.69
CA ALA A 112 -6.15 8.79 -19.72
C ALA A 112 -5.54 10.16 -20.08
N GLY A 113 -4.22 10.25 -20.21
CA GLY A 113 -3.52 11.50 -20.50
C GLY A 113 -3.07 12.27 -19.25
N ILE A 114 -3.04 11.63 -18.08
CA ILE A 114 -2.51 12.22 -16.83
C ILE A 114 -1.09 11.70 -16.61
N PRO A 115 -0.05 12.56 -16.68
CA PRO A 115 1.30 12.15 -16.38
C PRO A 115 1.41 11.59 -14.97
N ALA A 116 2.13 10.46 -14.82
CA ALA A 116 2.32 9.80 -13.53
C ALA A 116 3.77 9.34 -13.37
N VAL A 117 4.31 9.36 -12.17
CA VAL A 117 5.63 8.86 -11.79
C VAL A 117 5.47 7.97 -10.57
N TRP A 118 6.13 6.82 -10.53
CA TRP A 118 6.12 5.97 -9.35
C TRP A 118 7.14 6.44 -8.33
N VAL A 119 6.77 6.40 -7.06
CA VAL A 119 7.63 6.75 -5.93
C VAL A 119 7.73 5.57 -4.99
N LYS A 120 8.93 5.00 -4.90
CA LYS A 120 9.29 3.87 -4.05
C LYS A 120 9.71 4.39 -2.68
N THR A 121 9.11 3.84 -1.62
CA THR A 121 9.42 4.24 -0.25
C THR A 121 9.69 3.07 0.68
N MET A 122 10.43 3.34 1.77
CA MET A 122 10.52 2.47 2.94
C MET A 122 10.03 3.22 4.17
N ASP A 123 9.46 2.51 5.14
CA ASP A 123 9.04 3.12 6.40
C ASP A 123 10.28 3.56 7.20
N VAL A 124 10.25 4.77 7.76
CA VAL A 124 11.39 5.31 8.52
C VAL A 124 11.75 4.44 9.72
N SER A 125 10.76 3.84 10.40
CA SER A 125 11.01 2.92 11.50
C SER A 125 11.76 1.66 11.05
N TRP A 126 11.41 1.12 9.87
CA TRP A 126 12.12 -0.02 9.30
C TRP A 126 13.57 0.33 8.99
N ILE A 127 13.81 1.53 8.43
CA ILE A 127 15.17 1.99 8.12
C ILE A 127 16.00 2.12 9.41
N GLN A 128 15.41 2.63 10.49
CA GLN A 128 16.09 2.74 11.78
C GLN A 128 16.42 1.36 12.38
N ASP A 129 15.46 0.43 12.36
CA ASP A 129 15.69 -0.94 12.82
C ASP A 129 16.81 -1.60 12.02
N PHE A 130 16.78 -1.46 10.69
CA PHE A 130 17.81 -1.97 9.78
C PHE A 130 19.20 -1.39 10.09
N LYS A 131 19.32 -0.05 10.20
CA LYS A 131 20.61 0.63 10.46
C LYS A 131 21.18 0.33 11.83
N GLN A 132 20.34 -0.02 12.80
CA GLN A 132 20.75 -0.34 14.17
C GLN A 132 20.92 -1.85 14.38
N GLY A 133 20.80 -2.67 13.33
CA GLY A 133 20.93 -4.12 13.41
C GLY A 133 19.84 -4.78 14.25
N ARG A 134 18.70 -4.10 14.46
CA ARG A 134 17.58 -4.66 15.22
C ARG A 134 16.81 -5.65 14.35
N PRO A 135 16.23 -6.70 14.97
CA PRO A 135 15.36 -7.62 14.27
C PRO A 135 14.11 -6.89 13.77
N PHE A 136 13.70 -7.18 12.53
CA PHE A 136 12.42 -6.74 11.96
C PHE A 136 11.67 -7.97 11.42
N GLN A 137 10.34 -7.96 11.54
CA GLN A 137 9.50 -9.10 11.14
C GLN A 137 9.28 -9.19 9.63
N SER A 138 9.24 -8.04 8.96
CA SER A 138 9.00 -7.95 7.53
C SER A 138 9.62 -6.68 6.95
N TRP A 139 9.73 -6.65 5.62
CA TRP A 139 10.11 -5.45 4.90
C TRP A 139 8.91 -4.50 4.83
N SER A 140 9.10 -3.25 5.26
CA SER A 140 8.00 -2.29 5.36
C SER A 140 8.23 -1.06 4.50
N GLY A 141 7.33 -0.85 3.54
CA GLY A 141 7.38 0.26 2.61
C GLY A 141 6.04 0.47 1.90
N HIS A 142 6.00 1.44 1.00
CA HIS A 142 4.81 1.75 0.21
C HIS A 142 5.17 2.33 -1.15
N VAL A 143 4.22 2.29 -2.08
CA VAL A 143 4.38 2.91 -3.40
C VAL A 143 3.33 4.01 -3.54
N PHE A 144 3.82 5.21 -3.82
CA PHE A 144 2.97 6.34 -4.19
C PHE A 144 3.10 6.63 -5.69
N LEU A 145 2.20 7.48 -6.18
CA LEU A 145 2.32 8.11 -7.48
C LEU A 145 2.48 9.62 -7.31
N GLU A 146 3.37 10.25 -8.06
CA GLU A 146 3.28 11.67 -8.34
C GLU A 146 2.54 11.83 -9.66
N ILE A 147 1.48 12.62 -9.67
CA ILE A 147 0.66 12.83 -10.86
C ILE A 147 0.54 14.32 -11.16
N TYR A 148 0.49 14.67 -12.45
CA TYR A 148 0.40 16.05 -12.88
C TYR A 148 -1.05 16.43 -13.17
N LEU A 149 -1.64 17.24 -12.29
CA LEU A 149 -3.03 17.72 -12.37
C LEU A 149 -3.03 19.25 -12.34
N ASP A 150 -3.87 19.92 -13.12
CA ASP A 150 -4.06 21.38 -13.03
C ASP A 150 -2.74 22.18 -13.03
N LYS A 151 -1.79 21.79 -13.87
CA LYS A 151 -0.44 22.38 -14.00
C LYS A 151 0.46 22.24 -12.76
N LYS A 152 0.21 21.25 -11.89
CA LYS A 152 1.04 20.98 -10.70
C LYS A 152 1.21 19.48 -10.47
N TRP A 153 2.36 19.11 -9.91
CA TRP A 153 2.57 17.77 -9.39
C TRP A 153 1.89 17.63 -8.04
N VAL A 154 1.11 16.56 -7.89
CA VAL A 154 0.46 16.19 -6.63
C VAL A 154 0.85 14.75 -6.29
N LEU A 155 0.95 14.44 -5.00
CA LEU A 155 1.15 13.07 -4.57
C LEU A 155 -0.20 12.37 -4.45
N LEU A 156 -0.28 11.14 -4.93
CA LEU A 156 -1.41 10.23 -4.85
C LEU A 156 -0.96 8.98 -4.10
N ASP A 157 -1.74 8.59 -3.10
CA ASP A 157 -1.69 7.25 -2.51
C ASP A 157 -2.87 6.45 -3.07
N PRO A 158 -2.63 5.57 -4.05
CA PRO A 158 -3.70 4.76 -4.64
C PRO A 158 -4.36 3.85 -3.59
N GLY A 159 -3.56 3.22 -2.71
CA GLY A 159 -4.05 2.28 -1.72
C GLY A 159 -4.93 2.94 -0.64
N ALA A 160 -4.60 4.17 -0.26
CA ALA A 160 -5.43 4.98 0.64
C ALA A 160 -6.50 5.81 -0.10
N ARG A 161 -6.50 5.79 -1.45
CA ARG A 161 -7.35 6.62 -2.31
C ARG A 161 -7.27 8.11 -1.97
N GLN A 162 -6.07 8.61 -1.70
CA GLN A 162 -5.85 9.95 -1.15
C GLN A 162 -4.95 10.81 -2.04
N LEU A 163 -5.40 12.04 -2.30
CA LEU A 163 -4.61 13.08 -2.96
C LEU A 163 -3.99 14.06 -1.95
N TYR A 164 -2.78 14.48 -2.26
CA TYR A 164 -1.96 15.39 -1.48
C TYR A 164 -1.56 16.60 -2.35
N PRO A 165 -2.46 17.59 -2.49
CA PRO A 165 -2.29 18.70 -3.44
C PRO A 165 -1.25 19.74 -3.01
N ARG A 166 -0.76 19.67 -1.77
CA ARG A 166 0.31 20.53 -1.22
C ARG A 166 1.63 19.78 -1.07
N TYR A 167 1.78 18.69 -1.82
CA TYR A 167 3.01 17.92 -1.90
C TYR A 167 4.12 18.74 -2.55
N SER A 168 5.36 18.59 -2.07
CA SER A 168 6.56 19.09 -2.73
C SER A 168 7.30 17.92 -3.34
N THR A 169 7.68 18.02 -4.61
CA THR A 169 8.44 16.98 -5.32
C THR A 169 9.83 16.74 -4.75
N GLY A 170 10.36 17.66 -3.94
CA GLY A 170 11.59 17.46 -3.16
C GLY A 170 11.39 16.76 -1.81
N ALA A 171 10.15 16.48 -1.40
CA ALA A 171 9.88 15.88 -0.10
C ALA A 171 10.31 14.41 -0.07
N ARG A 172 11.28 14.10 0.80
CA ARG A 172 11.74 12.72 1.05
C ARG A 172 10.89 12.00 2.09
N ILE A 173 10.26 12.71 3.00
CA ILE A 173 9.36 12.11 4.00
C ILE A 173 7.91 12.28 3.55
N LEU A 174 7.31 11.16 3.19
CA LEU A 174 5.96 11.04 2.68
C LEU A 174 4.98 10.60 3.79
N PRO A 175 3.65 10.69 3.54
CA PRO A 175 2.62 10.34 4.51
C PRO A 175 2.83 8.94 5.09
N GLY A 176 2.63 8.84 6.40
CA GLY A 176 2.94 7.63 7.15
C GLY A 176 4.39 7.53 7.64
N ASN A 177 5.17 8.61 7.51
CA ASN A 177 6.60 8.64 7.85
C ASN A 177 7.40 7.67 6.98
N ARG A 178 7.25 7.83 5.66
CA ARG A 178 7.87 6.96 4.65
C ARG A 178 8.94 7.70 3.89
N PHE A 179 10.15 7.16 3.89
CA PHE A 179 11.28 7.74 3.18
C PHE A 179 11.23 7.33 1.71
N ALA A 180 11.03 8.30 0.82
CA ALA A 180 11.12 8.14 -0.61
C ALA A 180 12.58 8.14 -1.06
N TYR A 181 12.98 7.06 -1.73
CA TYR A 181 14.37 6.83 -2.12
C TYR A 181 14.57 6.52 -3.61
N HIS A 182 13.50 6.20 -4.34
CA HIS A 182 13.57 6.02 -5.79
C HIS A 182 12.31 6.59 -6.44
N LYS A 183 12.48 7.35 -7.52
CA LYS A 183 11.40 7.82 -8.39
C LYS A 183 11.69 7.42 -9.83
N GLY A 184 10.67 7.06 -10.59
CA GLY A 184 10.90 6.63 -11.97
C GLY A 184 9.65 6.40 -12.81
N ASN A 185 9.92 6.18 -14.10
CA ASN A 185 8.90 6.06 -15.14
C ASN A 185 8.51 4.61 -15.46
N ASP A 186 9.30 3.64 -15.00
CA ASP A 186 9.11 2.21 -15.24
C ASP A 186 9.31 1.44 -13.92
N PRO A 187 8.24 0.91 -13.31
CA PRO A 187 8.28 0.12 -12.08
C PRO A 187 9.19 -1.12 -12.15
N ARG A 188 9.34 -1.74 -13.34
CA ARG A 188 10.21 -2.90 -13.53
C ARG A 188 11.68 -2.50 -13.47
N ALA A 189 12.02 -1.42 -14.16
CA ALA A 189 13.38 -0.87 -14.16
C ALA A 189 13.76 -0.30 -12.78
N MET A 190 12.79 0.24 -12.05
CA MET A 190 12.97 0.70 -10.67
C MET A 190 13.17 -0.42 -9.65
N VAL A 191 12.94 -1.68 -10.06
CA VAL A 191 12.93 -2.86 -9.19
C VAL A 191 11.97 -2.65 -8.02
N MET A 192 10.67 -2.78 -8.26
CA MET A 192 9.64 -2.70 -7.21
C MET A 192 9.55 -4.00 -6.39
N SER A 193 8.78 -4.01 -5.29
CA SER A 193 8.67 -5.17 -4.38
C SER A 193 8.16 -6.47 -5.03
N LEU A 194 7.58 -6.37 -6.22
CA LEU A 194 7.19 -7.51 -7.06
C LEU A 194 8.40 -8.28 -7.62
N GLN A 195 9.59 -7.68 -7.61
CA GLN A 195 10.87 -8.34 -7.93
C GLN A 195 11.58 -8.65 -6.62
N TRP A 196 11.01 -9.54 -5.82
CA TRP A 196 11.25 -9.62 -4.37
C TRP A 196 12.72 -9.73 -3.95
N GLU A 197 13.48 -10.66 -4.54
CA GLU A 197 14.87 -10.87 -4.15
C GLU A 197 15.78 -9.72 -4.61
N GLU A 198 15.62 -9.25 -5.85
CA GLU A 198 16.35 -8.11 -6.39
C GLU A 198 16.00 -6.82 -5.64
N TRP A 199 14.74 -6.64 -5.28
CA TRP A 199 14.25 -5.51 -4.51
C TRP A 199 14.87 -5.48 -3.12
N LYS A 200 14.88 -6.62 -2.41
CA LYS A 200 15.53 -6.72 -1.10
C LYS A 200 17.01 -6.39 -1.21
N GLN A 201 17.70 -6.92 -2.21
CA GLN A 201 19.12 -6.67 -2.40
C GLN A 201 19.40 -5.18 -2.66
N GLN A 202 18.72 -4.57 -3.65
CA GLN A 202 18.86 -3.15 -3.97
C GLN A 202 18.51 -2.26 -2.76
N THR A 203 17.48 -2.64 -1.99
CA THR A 203 17.06 -1.91 -0.78
C THR A 203 18.13 -2.01 0.31
N ARG A 204 18.73 -3.20 0.55
CA ARG A 204 19.86 -3.34 1.50
C ARG A 204 21.03 -2.49 1.10
N ASP A 205 21.42 -2.54 -0.17
CA ASP A 205 22.62 -1.86 -0.66
C ASP A 205 22.47 -0.34 -0.51
N TYR A 206 21.29 0.19 -0.86
CA TYR A 206 20.96 1.60 -0.68
C TYR A 206 20.95 2.01 0.80
N PHE A 207 20.19 1.31 1.64
CA PHE A 207 20.01 1.74 3.04
C PHE A 207 21.25 1.47 3.91
N THR A 208 22.13 0.54 3.53
CA THR A 208 23.43 0.39 4.18
C THR A 208 24.23 1.69 4.09
N GLN A 209 24.21 2.31 2.91
CA GLN A 209 24.96 3.54 2.60
C GLN A 209 24.21 4.83 2.93
N LEU A 210 22.91 4.76 3.30
CA LEU A 210 22.11 5.93 3.58
C LEU A 210 22.70 6.78 4.73
N ASP A 211 22.83 8.08 4.48
CA ASP A 211 23.05 9.11 5.49
C ASP A 211 21.81 9.27 6.38
N LEU A 212 21.96 8.95 7.67
CA LEU A 212 20.89 9.02 8.66
C LEU A 212 20.39 10.45 8.90
N SER A 213 21.18 11.48 8.57
CA SER A 213 20.76 12.89 8.70
C SER A 213 19.54 13.22 7.82
N LEU A 214 19.30 12.41 6.79
CA LEU A 214 18.14 12.54 5.89
C LEU A 214 16.84 12.02 6.52
N LEU A 215 16.91 11.31 7.65
CA LEU A 215 15.74 10.81 8.38
C LEU A 215 15.27 11.82 9.42
N PRO A 216 13.97 11.89 9.72
CA PRO A 216 13.46 12.77 10.76
C PRO A 216 14.00 12.34 12.13
N VAL A 217 14.48 13.33 12.89
CA VAL A 217 15.04 13.15 14.24
C VAL A 217 13.96 12.67 15.24
N ASP A 218 12.69 13.02 15.01
CA ASP A 218 11.54 12.53 15.79
C ASP A 218 10.55 11.74 14.93
N VAL A 219 10.58 10.41 15.08
CA VAL A 219 9.68 9.45 14.42
C VAL A 219 8.22 9.63 14.85
N LYS A 220 7.96 10.28 16.00
CA LYS A 220 6.60 10.57 16.48
C LYS A 220 5.97 11.74 15.72
N SER A 221 6.78 12.61 15.11
CA SER A 221 6.31 13.67 14.22
C SER A 221 5.93 13.07 12.86
N ARG A 222 4.72 12.48 12.77
CA ARG A 222 4.18 12.07 11.47
C ARG A 222 4.05 13.29 10.58
N VAL A 223 4.76 13.32 9.45
CA VAL A 223 4.45 14.25 8.35
C VAL A 223 3.07 13.88 7.83
N SER A 224 2.05 14.54 8.35
CA SER A 224 0.71 14.51 7.80
C SER A 224 0.70 15.52 6.66
N LEU A 225 0.84 15.06 5.41
CA LEU A 225 0.52 15.91 4.26
C LEU A 225 -1.00 16.07 4.18
N ARG A 226 -1.69 16.54 5.23
CA ARG A 226 -3.11 16.83 5.12
C ARG A 226 -3.30 17.84 4.00
N SER A 227 -4.11 17.48 3.00
CA SER A 227 -4.72 18.49 2.13
C SER A 227 -5.49 19.40 3.07
N ALA A 228 -5.07 20.64 3.27
CA ALA A 228 -5.85 21.54 4.14
C ALA A 228 -7.24 21.86 3.57
N ASN A 229 -7.59 21.29 2.42
CA ASN A 229 -8.89 21.38 1.76
C ASN A 229 -9.68 20.05 1.78
N SER A 230 -9.18 18.95 2.35
CA SER A 230 -9.98 17.73 2.48
C SER A 230 -10.98 17.86 3.62
N LYS A 231 -12.17 18.38 3.31
CA LYS A 231 -13.37 18.42 4.18
C LYS A 231 -13.94 17.02 4.51
N GLY A 232 -13.12 15.96 4.49
CA GLY A 232 -13.57 14.61 4.78
C GLY A 232 -13.63 14.38 6.29
N LYS A 233 -14.76 13.84 6.79
CA LYS A 233 -14.85 13.43 8.19
C LYS A 233 -13.85 12.29 8.45
N GLU A 234 -13.06 12.41 9.51
CA GLU A 234 -12.12 11.37 9.95
C GLU A 234 -12.81 10.43 10.96
N CYS A 235 -12.58 9.12 10.81
CA CYS A 235 -13.13 8.07 11.65
C CYS A 235 -12.03 7.08 12.07
N TYR A 236 -12.15 6.57 13.28
CA TYR A 236 -11.30 5.53 13.86
C TYR A 236 -12.17 4.31 14.13
N VAL A 237 -11.65 3.11 13.88
CA VAL A 237 -12.41 1.85 14.03
C VAL A 237 -11.61 0.88 14.90
N ILE A 238 -12.20 0.45 16.00
CA ILE A 238 -11.65 -0.60 16.88
C ILE A 238 -12.43 -1.88 16.66
N GLY A 239 -11.82 -2.87 16.00
CA GLY A 239 -12.45 -4.16 15.78
C GLY A 239 -11.50 -5.24 15.29
N ASN A 240 -11.86 -6.49 15.54
CA ASN A 240 -11.24 -7.69 14.98
C ASN A 240 -11.83 -7.99 13.60
N SER A 241 -11.15 -8.84 12.83
CA SER A 241 -11.73 -9.39 11.60
C SER A 241 -12.84 -10.39 11.96
N PRO A 242 -14.00 -10.39 11.29
CA PRO A 242 -14.37 -9.59 10.10
C PRO A 242 -15.08 -8.26 10.39
N TYR A 243 -15.24 -7.89 11.66
CA TYR A 243 -16.10 -6.78 12.09
C TYR A 243 -15.54 -5.40 11.77
N TYR A 244 -14.21 -5.20 11.82
CA TYR A 244 -13.63 -3.91 11.44
C TYR A 244 -13.84 -3.58 9.95
N GLN A 245 -13.86 -4.58 9.06
CA GLN A 245 -14.16 -4.36 7.64
C GLN A 245 -15.61 -3.88 7.48
N ARG A 246 -16.56 -4.45 8.25
CA ARG A 246 -17.96 -4.03 8.26
C ARG A 246 -18.12 -2.61 8.79
N MET A 247 -17.53 -2.29 9.95
CA MET A 247 -17.56 -0.93 10.50
C MET A 247 -16.86 0.09 9.60
N THR A 248 -15.79 -0.30 8.90
CA THR A 248 -15.16 0.55 7.88
C THR A 248 -16.12 0.84 6.73
N LYS A 249 -16.88 -0.16 6.27
CA LYS A 249 -17.93 0.04 5.26
C LYS A 249 -19.02 0.99 5.77
N MET A 250 -19.52 0.79 6.99
CA MET A 250 -20.51 1.68 7.61
C MET A 250 -20.01 3.11 7.70
N ALA A 251 -18.75 3.32 8.11
CA ALA A 251 -18.17 4.64 8.17
C ALA A 251 -18.07 5.29 6.76
N ARG A 252 -17.72 4.52 5.72
CA ARG A 252 -17.73 5.06 4.34
C ARG A 252 -19.12 5.50 3.89
N GLU A 253 -20.17 4.72 4.20
CA GLU A 253 -21.56 5.04 3.90
C GLU A 253 -22.02 6.34 4.61
N GLN A 254 -21.44 6.64 5.78
CA GLN A 254 -21.67 7.88 6.53
C GLN A 254 -20.81 9.07 6.04
N GLY A 255 -20.09 8.92 4.93
CA GLY A 255 -19.26 9.97 4.34
C GLY A 255 -17.91 10.17 5.05
N PHE A 256 -17.44 9.20 5.85
CA PHE A 256 -16.08 9.21 6.35
C PHE A 256 -15.12 8.75 5.25
N HIS A 257 -14.21 9.64 4.86
CA HIS A 257 -13.23 9.36 3.81
C HIS A 257 -11.90 8.87 4.36
N TYR A 258 -11.62 9.14 5.64
CA TYR A 258 -10.40 8.74 6.33
C TYR A 258 -10.76 7.81 7.48
N ILE A 259 -10.48 6.52 7.32
CA ILE A 259 -10.82 5.50 8.31
C ILE A 259 -9.54 4.78 8.73
N GLN A 260 -9.17 4.95 10.00
CA GLN A 260 -8.05 4.24 10.60
C GLN A 260 -8.57 3.11 11.49
N SER A 261 -8.42 1.86 11.04
CA SER A 261 -8.74 0.69 11.86
C SER A 261 -7.54 0.20 12.68
N PHE A 262 -7.79 -0.30 13.89
CA PHE A 262 -6.79 -0.90 14.78
C PHE A 262 -7.46 -1.75 15.86
N ASN A 263 -6.85 -2.85 16.29
CA ASN A 263 -7.30 -3.66 17.43
C ASN A 263 -6.19 -3.85 18.49
N SER A 264 -5.08 -3.16 18.29
CA SER A 264 -3.90 -3.13 19.17
C SER A 264 -3.24 -1.75 19.05
N GLY A 265 -2.22 -1.48 19.88
CA GLY A 265 -1.54 -0.17 19.86
C GLY A 265 -2.43 0.98 20.35
N PHE A 266 -3.34 0.71 21.29
CA PHE A 266 -4.35 1.67 21.78
C PHE A 266 -3.74 3.00 22.24
N ASP A 267 -2.61 2.97 22.94
CA ASP A 267 -1.91 4.17 23.41
C ASP A 267 -1.43 5.09 22.27
N GLN A 268 -1.24 4.54 21.07
CA GLN A 268 -0.85 5.31 19.88
C GLN A 268 -2.06 5.94 19.17
N TYR A 269 -3.20 5.23 19.13
CA TYR A 269 -4.31 5.58 18.26
C TYR A 269 -5.47 6.28 18.98
N LEU A 270 -5.77 5.92 20.23
CA LEU A 270 -6.85 6.55 21.00
C LEU A 270 -6.65 8.06 21.19
N PRO A 271 -5.44 8.59 21.51
CA PRO A 271 -5.22 10.04 21.55
C PRO A 271 -5.58 10.77 20.25
N ARG A 272 -5.42 10.10 19.10
CA ARG A 272 -5.66 10.70 17.78
C ARG A 272 -7.13 10.72 17.40
N ALA A 273 -7.95 9.88 18.02
CA ALA A 273 -9.39 9.89 17.86
C ALA A 273 -10.08 11.07 18.60
N ARG A 274 -9.35 11.87 19.39
CA ARG A 274 -9.89 13.06 20.07
C ARG A 274 -10.48 14.07 19.07
N GLY A 275 -11.70 14.53 19.35
CA GLY A 275 -12.48 15.44 18.52
C GLY A 275 -13.06 14.84 17.22
N ARG A 276 -13.09 13.50 17.09
CA ARG A 276 -13.47 12.78 15.85
C ARG A 276 -14.47 11.67 16.12
N SER A 277 -14.84 10.89 15.11
CA SER A 277 -15.67 9.70 15.29
C SER A 277 -14.83 8.45 15.58
N LEU A 278 -15.25 7.64 16.54
CA LEU A 278 -14.61 6.40 16.96
C LEU A 278 -15.64 5.28 17.05
N TYR A 279 -15.54 4.29 16.18
CA TYR A 279 -16.39 3.10 16.17
C TYR A 279 -15.68 2.00 16.97
N ILE A 280 -16.41 1.33 17.85
CA ILE A 280 -15.87 0.29 18.72
C ILE A 280 -16.76 -0.94 18.61
N GLU A 281 -16.17 -2.07 18.22
CA GLU A 281 -16.81 -3.37 18.25
C GLU A 281 -17.23 -3.73 19.68
N THR A 282 -18.45 -4.22 19.82
CA THR A 282 -18.98 -4.78 21.07
C THR A 282 -19.66 -6.12 20.82
N HIS A 283 -19.60 -7.00 21.82
CA HIS A 283 -20.34 -8.27 21.88
C HIS A 283 -20.93 -8.41 23.29
N ASP A 284 -22.20 -8.69 23.35
CA ASP A 284 -23.07 -8.75 24.53
C ASP A 284 -22.88 -7.55 25.47
N GLY A 285 -22.80 -6.36 24.88
CA GLY A 285 -22.53 -5.12 25.62
C GLY A 285 -21.11 -5.02 26.19
N GLN A 286 -20.16 -5.85 25.72
CA GLN A 286 -18.75 -5.79 26.09
C GLN A 286 -17.93 -5.26 24.91
N PRO A 287 -17.34 -4.06 25.03
CA PRO A 287 -16.42 -3.55 24.03
C PRO A 287 -15.13 -4.36 23.91
N LEU A 288 -14.61 -4.47 22.69
CA LEU A 288 -13.32 -5.10 22.42
C LEU A 288 -12.16 -4.42 23.16
N VAL A 289 -12.25 -3.10 23.35
CA VAL A 289 -11.28 -2.34 24.14
C VAL A 289 -11.64 -2.40 25.63
N LYS A 290 -10.67 -2.73 26.46
CA LYS A 290 -10.85 -2.76 27.92
C LYS A 290 -11.24 -1.39 28.47
N GLN A 291 -12.13 -1.38 29.47
CA GLN A 291 -12.59 -0.16 30.12
C GLN A 291 -11.43 0.74 30.55
N GLU A 292 -10.46 0.21 31.29
CA GLU A 292 -9.29 0.97 31.78
C GLU A 292 -8.53 1.69 30.65
N VAL A 293 -8.41 1.05 29.49
CA VAL A 293 -7.69 1.59 28.33
C VAL A 293 -8.50 2.69 27.67
N LEU A 294 -9.82 2.51 27.51
CA LEU A 294 -10.67 3.52 26.90
C LEU A 294 -10.83 4.76 27.80
N GLU A 295 -11.10 4.52 29.09
CA GLU A 295 -11.30 5.54 30.13
C GLU A 295 -10.05 6.39 30.37
N LYS A 296 -8.84 5.81 30.22
CA LYS A 296 -7.57 6.55 30.25
C LYS A 296 -7.54 7.72 29.26
N TYR A 297 -8.18 7.58 28.09
CA TYR A 297 -8.13 8.58 27.02
C TYR A 297 -9.43 9.36 26.85
N PHE A 298 -10.55 8.74 27.21
CA PHE A 298 -11.91 9.29 27.12
C PHE A 298 -12.66 8.99 28.43
N PRO A 299 -12.43 9.79 29.49
CA PRO A 299 -13.10 9.59 30.78
C PRO A 299 -14.64 9.64 30.65
N GLY A 300 -15.32 8.66 31.22
CA GLY A 300 -16.76 8.44 31.15
C GLY A 300 -17.25 7.72 29.88
N ALA A 301 -16.38 7.37 28.95
CA ALA A 301 -16.79 6.77 27.67
C ALA A 301 -17.55 5.44 27.82
N PHE A 302 -17.24 4.64 28.84
CA PHE A 302 -17.87 3.33 29.03
C PHE A 302 -19.36 3.43 29.41
N SER A 303 -19.79 4.58 29.94
CA SER A 303 -21.22 4.85 30.17
C SER A 303 -22.05 4.94 28.87
N GLY A 304 -21.39 5.05 27.72
CA GLY A 304 -22.01 5.04 26.40
C GLY A 304 -22.35 3.66 25.87
N VAL A 305 -21.84 2.58 26.48
CA VAL A 305 -21.96 1.22 25.96
C VAL A 305 -23.43 0.77 25.90
N GLU A 306 -24.18 0.93 26.98
CA GLU A 306 -25.60 0.59 27.04
C GLU A 306 -26.45 1.41 26.05
N LYS A 307 -26.02 2.65 25.77
CA LYS A 307 -26.72 3.58 24.87
C LYS A 307 -26.30 3.40 23.40
N GLY A 308 -25.29 2.57 23.13
CA GLY A 308 -24.69 2.40 21.80
C GLY A 308 -23.85 3.59 21.32
N GLN A 309 -23.80 4.71 22.05
CA GLN A 309 -23.02 5.88 21.69
C GLN A 309 -22.85 6.86 22.85
N ILE A 310 -21.79 7.67 22.79
CA ILE A 310 -21.54 8.79 23.69
C ILE A 310 -20.67 9.86 23.04
N LYS A 311 -20.72 11.09 23.56
CA LYS A 311 -19.79 12.15 23.20
C LYS A 311 -18.92 12.51 24.40
N VAL A 312 -17.61 12.40 24.25
CA VAL A 312 -16.60 12.73 25.28
C VAL A 312 -15.55 13.62 24.65
N ASP A 313 -15.28 14.80 25.23
CA ASP A 313 -14.27 15.75 24.75
C ASP A 313 -14.35 16.06 23.24
N GLY A 314 -15.57 16.18 22.72
CA GLY A 314 -15.82 16.44 21.30
C GLY A 314 -15.68 15.20 20.39
N THR A 315 -15.22 14.05 20.90
CA THR A 315 -15.21 12.77 20.20
C THR A 315 -16.59 12.12 20.26
N HIS A 316 -17.10 11.66 19.11
CA HIS A 316 -18.31 10.85 19.04
C HIS A 316 -17.91 9.37 19.00
N ILE A 317 -18.16 8.67 20.10
CA ILE A 317 -17.85 7.24 20.25
C ILE A 317 -19.13 6.46 19.98
N ILE A 318 -19.06 5.49 19.09
CA ILE A 318 -20.18 4.65 18.65
C ILE A 318 -19.80 3.20 18.93
N PHE A 319 -20.61 2.53 19.74
CA PHE A 319 -20.47 1.13 20.09
C PHE A 319 -21.34 0.31 19.13
N VAL A 320 -20.71 -0.52 18.31
CA VAL A 320 -21.38 -1.35 17.31
C VAL A 320 -21.47 -2.77 17.82
N ASP A 321 -22.69 -3.22 18.09
CA ASP A 321 -22.96 -4.53 18.66
C ASP A 321 -23.17 -5.61 17.59
N PHE A 322 -22.43 -6.71 17.72
CA PHE A 322 -22.50 -7.87 16.85
C PHE A 322 -23.03 -9.14 17.55
N SER A 323 -23.52 -9.04 18.80
CA SER A 323 -24.04 -10.16 19.62
C SER A 323 -25.08 -11.04 18.93
N LYS A 324 -25.95 -10.42 18.12
CA LYS A 324 -27.08 -11.10 17.47
C LYS A 324 -26.69 -11.73 16.14
N GLU A 325 -25.51 -11.40 15.63
CA GLU A 325 -24.97 -11.99 14.42
C GLU A 325 -24.23 -13.26 14.80
N LYS A 326 -24.95 -14.39 14.84
CA LYS A 326 -24.30 -15.67 14.64
C LYS A 326 -23.63 -15.59 13.28
N VAL A 327 -22.31 -15.38 13.24
CA VAL A 327 -21.53 -15.82 12.08
C VAL A 327 -21.86 -17.29 11.97
N SER A 328 -22.75 -17.65 11.05
CA SER A 328 -23.25 -19.01 10.99
C SER A 328 -22.03 -19.91 10.91
N GLU A 329 -22.00 -20.99 11.69
CA GLU A 329 -20.93 -21.98 11.58
C GLU A 329 -20.75 -22.39 10.12
N ALA A 330 -21.83 -22.36 9.33
CA ALA A 330 -21.82 -22.51 7.88
C ALA A 330 -21.01 -21.44 7.11
N GLU A 331 -21.03 -20.16 7.47
CA GLU A 331 -20.18 -19.12 6.85
C GLU A 331 -18.72 -19.23 7.28
N SER A 332 -18.46 -19.52 8.55
CA SER A 332 -17.10 -19.79 9.04
C SER A 332 -16.52 -21.05 8.41
N GLU A 333 -17.30 -22.13 8.32
CA GLU A 333 -16.94 -23.41 7.72
C GLU A 333 -16.81 -23.28 6.20
N LYS A 334 -17.66 -22.50 5.53
CA LYS A 334 -17.50 -22.17 4.11
C LYS A 334 -16.21 -21.37 3.86
N THR A 335 -15.91 -20.41 4.72
CA THR A 335 -14.66 -19.64 4.64
C THR A 335 -13.44 -20.52 4.92
N LEU A 336 -13.54 -21.47 5.87
CA LEU A 336 -12.49 -22.44 6.16
C LEU A 336 -12.29 -23.42 5.00
N LYS A 337 -13.37 -23.98 4.44
CA LYS A 337 -13.33 -24.89 3.28
C LYS A 337 -12.73 -24.21 2.06
N GLN A 338 -13.11 -22.95 1.81
CA GLN A 338 -12.49 -22.15 0.74
C GLN A 338 -10.99 -21.95 0.98
N ARG A 339 -10.56 -21.69 2.23
CA ARG A 339 -9.13 -21.58 2.56
C ARG A 339 -8.38 -22.90 2.40
N VAL A 340 -8.96 -24.02 2.83
CA VAL A 340 -8.36 -25.36 2.67
C VAL A 340 -8.20 -25.68 1.18
N GLN A 341 -9.23 -25.44 0.37
CA GLN A 341 -9.19 -25.69 -1.07
C GLN A 341 -8.10 -24.85 -1.77
N ILE A 342 -7.96 -23.57 -1.39
CA ILE A 342 -6.88 -22.70 -1.91
C ILE A 342 -5.51 -23.24 -1.53
N LEU A 343 -5.33 -23.68 -0.27
CA LEU A 343 -4.07 -24.25 0.20
C LEU A 343 -3.73 -25.57 -0.52
N GLU A 344 -4.72 -26.42 -0.77
CA GLU A 344 -4.54 -27.65 -1.54
C GLU A 344 -4.10 -27.37 -2.99
N GLU A 345 -4.70 -26.37 -3.64
CA GLU A 345 -4.27 -25.93 -4.98
C GLU A 345 -2.85 -25.38 -4.97
N GLN A 346 -2.47 -24.58 -3.96
CA GLN A 346 -1.12 -24.07 -3.81
C GLN A 346 -0.09 -25.19 -3.59
N VAL A 347 -0.40 -26.17 -2.74
CA VAL A 347 0.46 -27.34 -2.54
C VAL A 347 0.65 -28.11 -3.86
N LYS A 348 -0.42 -28.27 -4.65
CA LYS A 348 -0.34 -28.95 -5.95
C LYS A 348 0.56 -28.19 -6.93
N VAL A 349 0.46 -26.85 -6.98
CA VAL A 349 1.33 -26.01 -7.82
C VAL A 349 2.80 -26.15 -7.38
N LEU A 350 3.07 -26.10 -6.08
CA LEU A 350 4.42 -26.26 -5.53
C LEU A 350 5.01 -27.65 -5.82
N GLN A 351 4.21 -28.71 -5.70
CA GLN A 351 4.63 -30.07 -6.06
C GLN A 351 5.01 -30.18 -7.54
N GLU A 352 4.27 -29.53 -8.42
CA GLU A 352 4.57 -29.56 -9.86
C GLU A 352 5.79 -28.73 -10.22
N GLN A 353 5.97 -27.57 -9.57
CA GLN A 353 7.20 -26.79 -9.67
C GLN A 353 8.42 -27.58 -9.19
N LEU A 354 8.30 -28.30 -8.06
CA LEU A 354 9.35 -29.16 -7.53
C LEU A 354 9.70 -30.30 -8.49
N LYS A 355 8.71 -30.96 -9.12
CA LYS A 355 8.96 -31.98 -10.15
C LYS A 355 9.68 -31.42 -11.37
N VAL A 356 9.37 -30.19 -11.79
CA VAL A 356 10.05 -29.54 -12.92
C VAL A 356 11.50 -29.21 -12.56
N LEU A 357 11.76 -28.77 -11.33
CA LEU A 357 13.12 -28.52 -10.83
C LEU A 357 13.95 -29.81 -10.77
N LEU A 358 13.40 -30.88 -10.19
CA LEU A 358 14.05 -32.20 -10.10
C LEU A 358 14.29 -32.88 -11.45
N LYS A 359 13.59 -32.45 -12.52
CA LYS A 359 13.87 -32.90 -13.90
C LYS A 359 14.98 -32.10 -14.59
N LYS A 360 15.25 -30.87 -14.15
CA LYS A 360 16.29 -30.00 -14.72
C LYS A 360 17.67 -30.24 -14.11
N ASP A 361 17.72 -30.83 -12.93
CA ASP A 361 18.97 -31.20 -12.26
C ASP A 361 18.83 -32.59 -11.61
N PRO A 362 19.23 -33.67 -12.31
CA PRO A 362 19.10 -35.04 -11.82
C PRO A 362 19.91 -35.33 -10.55
N ASP A 363 20.94 -34.52 -10.27
CA ASP A 363 21.85 -34.68 -9.13
C ASP A 363 21.38 -33.93 -7.87
N ALA A 364 20.25 -33.20 -7.94
CA ALA A 364 19.66 -32.46 -6.82
C ALA A 364 18.62 -33.26 -6.00
N ARG A 365 18.62 -34.60 -6.12
CA ARG A 365 17.65 -35.50 -5.45
C ARG A 365 17.93 -35.72 -3.97
#